data_AF-A0A350BBT6-F1
#
_entry.id   AF-A0A350BBT6-F1
#
_cell.length_a   1.000
_cell.length_b   1.000
_cell.length_c   1.000
_cell.angle_alpha   90.00
_cell.angle_beta   90.00
_cell.angle_gamma   90.00
#
_symmetry.space_group_name_H-M   'P 1'
#
loop_
_entity.id
_entity.type
_entity.pdbx_description
1 polymer ?
#
loop_
_entity_poly.entity_id
_entity_poly.type
_entity_poly.pdbx_seq_one_letter_code
_entity_poly.pdbx_strand_id
1 'polypeptide(L)'
;KYRRLGITIILAMILIAGFNNYIFKPLVARPRPFLENEGAGLVSFVETIFHPVFVIGGKEVWGVPDSYSFMSGHSVSGLLAGTIFFLYDKKKFWPFLVLGILMGLSRLFLLVHYPTDILAGFAFGAIMGTGVHFLSAWIGKNFYAPESKNINKVNNQIG
;
A
#
# COMPACT_ATOMS: atom_id res chain seq x y z
N LYS A 1 11.08 -0.59 -19.98
CA LYS A 1 9.72 -0.49 -19.37
C LYS A 1 9.71 -0.95 -17.90
N TYR A 2 10.09 -2.21 -17.61
CA TYR A 2 9.99 -2.80 -16.26
C TYR A 2 10.93 -2.21 -15.19
N ARG A 3 12.12 -1.70 -15.56
CA ARG A 3 13.03 -1.02 -14.62
C ARG A 3 12.40 0.20 -13.96
N ARG A 4 11.70 1.04 -14.74
CA ARG A 4 11.02 2.23 -14.22
C ARG A 4 9.85 1.85 -13.32
N LEU A 5 9.04 0.87 -13.74
CA LEU A 5 7.95 0.33 -12.94
C LEU A 5 8.42 -0.16 -11.56
N GLY A 6 9.49 -0.97 -11.51
CA GLY A 6 10.04 -1.49 -10.25
C GLY A 6 10.51 -0.38 -9.31
N ILE A 7 11.23 0.62 -9.84
CA ILE A 7 11.68 1.79 -9.07
C ILE A 7 10.47 2.56 -8.52
N THR A 8 9.44 2.79 -9.33
CA THR A 8 8.22 3.48 -8.87
C THR A 8 7.54 2.74 -7.73
N ILE A 9 7.40 1.41 -7.83
CA ILE A 9 6.78 0.58 -6.77
C ILE A 9 7.59 0.66 -5.48
N ILE A 10 8.91 0.49 -5.54
CA ILE A 10 9.78 0.53 -4.35
C ILE A 10 9.70 1.90 -3.67
N LEU A 11 9.84 2.99 -4.43
CA LEU A 11 9.71 4.36 -3.90
C LEU A 11 8.35 4.57 -3.25
N ALA A 12 7.30 4.08 -3.90
CA ALA A 12 5.94 4.22 -3.41
C ALA A 12 5.69 3.46 -2.10
N MET A 13 6.24 2.25 -1.97
CA MET A 13 6.15 1.44 -0.76
C MET A 13 6.90 2.09 0.42
N ILE A 14 8.10 2.62 0.18
CA ILE A 14 8.88 3.33 1.22
C ILE A 14 8.12 4.56 1.72
N LEU A 15 7.61 5.38 0.79
CA LEU A 15 6.86 6.58 1.14
C LEU A 15 5.62 6.24 1.95
N ILE A 16 4.80 5.28 1.52
CA ILE A 16 3.60 4.89 2.25
C ILE A 16 3.90 4.28 3.61
N ALA A 17 4.94 3.45 3.72
CA ALA A 17 5.34 2.91 5.03
C ALA A 17 5.69 4.04 6.00
N GLY A 18 6.40 5.07 5.53
CA GLY A 18 6.71 6.26 6.31
C GLY A 18 5.47 7.08 6.68
N PHE A 19 4.70 7.53 5.69
CA PHE A 19 3.49 8.34 5.91
C PHE A 19 2.48 7.64 6.82
N ASN A 20 2.22 6.36 6.59
CA ASN A 20 1.23 5.64 7.38
C ASN A 20 1.66 5.50 8.85
N ASN A 21 2.92 5.13 9.11
CA ASN A 21 3.37 4.87 10.47
C ASN A 21 3.69 6.13 11.28
N TYR A 22 4.23 7.19 10.64
CA TYR A 22 4.70 8.38 11.35
C TYR A 22 3.75 9.56 11.30
N ILE A 23 2.80 9.60 10.35
CA ILE A 23 1.88 10.73 10.21
C ILE A 23 0.46 10.28 10.52
N PHE A 24 -0.10 9.34 9.75
CA PHE A 24 -1.52 9.05 9.87
C PHE A 24 -1.91 8.30 11.14
N LYS A 25 -1.12 7.29 11.54
CA LYS A 25 -1.39 6.55 12.77
C LYS A 25 -1.38 7.44 14.02
N PRO A 26 -0.34 8.28 14.26
CA PRO A 26 -0.36 9.18 15.41
C PRO A 26 -1.46 10.24 15.34
N LEU A 27 -1.82 10.73 14.15
CA LEU A 27 -2.82 11.80 14.00
C LEU A 27 -4.24 11.35 14.34
N VAL A 28 -4.62 10.13 13.96
CA VAL A 28 -6.01 9.66 14.13
C VAL A 28 -6.16 8.86 15.42
N ALA A 29 -5.08 8.24 15.91
CA ALA A 29 -5.02 7.56 17.20
C ALA A 29 -6.21 6.61 17.49
N ARG A 30 -6.80 6.03 16.44
CA ARG A 30 -8.06 5.27 16.56
C ARG A 30 -7.78 3.87 17.14
N PRO A 31 -8.51 3.45 18.19
CA PRO A 31 -8.44 2.09 18.71
C PRO A 31 -8.93 1.07 17.66
N ARG A 32 -8.63 -0.22 17.86
CA ARG A 32 -9.01 -1.28 16.94
C ARG A 32 -10.37 -1.88 17.31
N PRO A 33 -11.18 -2.36 16.34
CA PRO A 33 -12.53 -2.86 16.61
C PRO A 33 -12.59 -4.01 17.65
N PHE A 34 -11.54 -4.84 17.72
CA PHE A 34 -11.46 -5.94 18.69
C PHE A 34 -11.34 -5.48 20.15
N LEU A 35 -10.82 -4.27 20.40
CA LEU A 35 -10.72 -3.70 21.75
C LEU A 35 -12.07 -3.19 22.27
N GLU A 36 -13.02 -2.87 21.37
CA GLU A 36 -14.32 -2.29 21.74
C GLU A 36 -15.42 -3.35 21.89
N ASN A 37 -15.22 -4.56 21.37
CA ASN A 37 -16.25 -5.61 21.28
C ASN A 37 -15.79 -6.93 21.90
N GLU A 38 -15.04 -6.88 23.00
CA GLU A 38 -14.74 -8.05 23.81
C GLU A 38 -16.06 -8.76 24.18
N GLY A 39 -16.37 -9.87 23.51
CA GLY A 39 -17.54 -10.71 23.80
C GLY A 39 -18.71 -10.68 22.80
N ALA A 40 -18.67 -9.90 21.71
CA ALA A 40 -19.73 -9.98 20.68
C ALA A 40 -19.49 -11.17 19.72
N GLY A 41 -20.54 -11.94 19.42
CA GLY A 41 -20.43 -13.27 18.78
C GLY A 41 -19.53 -13.40 17.54
N LEU A 42 -19.48 -12.41 16.65
CA LEU A 42 -18.58 -12.45 15.49
C LEU A 42 -17.11 -12.24 15.87
N VAL A 43 -16.85 -11.36 16.85
CA VAL A 43 -15.50 -11.10 17.40
C VAL A 43 -15.03 -12.33 18.17
N SER A 44 -15.89 -12.90 19.02
CA SER A 44 -15.59 -14.13 19.75
C SER A 44 -15.38 -15.33 18.82
N PHE A 45 -16.14 -15.45 17.72
CA PHE A 45 -15.91 -16.48 16.70
C PHE A 45 -14.56 -16.30 15.99
N VAL A 46 -14.24 -15.08 15.56
CA VAL A 46 -12.96 -14.76 14.90
C VAL A 46 -11.79 -14.98 15.86
N GLU A 47 -11.90 -14.55 17.10
CA GLU A 47 -10.91 -14.83 18.13
C GLU A 47 -10.78 -16.34 18.33
N THR A 48 -11.85 -17.09 18.54
CA THR A 48 -11.76 -18.55 18.77
C THR A 48 -11.08 -19.29 17.61
N ILE A 49 -11.35 -18.89 16.36
CA ILE A 49 -10.80 -19.55 15.16
C ILE A 49 -9.38 -19.09 14.85
N PHE A 50 -9.07 -17.79 14.98
CA PHE A 50 -7.80 -17.22 14.54
C PHE A 50 -6.81 -16.97 15.68
N HIS A 51 -7.24 -16.84 16.94
CA HIS A 51 -6.36 -16.70 18.11
C HIS A 51 -5.33 -17.84 18.27
N PRO A 52 -5.62 -19.12 17.98
CA PRO A 52 -4.58 -20.16 17.95
C PRO A 52 -3.58 -20.02 16.78
N VAL A 53 -3.92 -19.27 15.73
CA VAL A 53 -2.99 -18.87 14.65
C VAL A 53 -2.12 -17.69 15.08
N PHE A 54 -2.66 -16.81 15.91
CA PHE A 54 -1.99 -15.60 16.39
C PHE A 54 -1.15 -15.82 17.66
N VAL A 55 -1.44 -16.85 18.45
CA VAL A 55 -0.74 -17.20 19.68
C VAL A 55 -0.17 -18.62 19.59
N ILE A 56 1.16 -18.73 19.54
CA ILE A 56 1.87 -20.01 19.60
C ILE A 56 2.67 -20.03 20.91
N GLY A 57 2.37 -20.99 21.79
CA GLY A 57 3.11 -21.17 23.05
C GLY A 57 2.91 -20.06 24.09
N GLY A 58 1.74 -19.39 24.11
CA GLY A 58 1.43 -18.32 25.06
C GLY A 58 2.07 -16.96 24.73
N LYS A 59 2.73 -16.85 23.58
CA LYS A 59 3.25 -15.60 23.05
C LYS A 59 2.43 -15.21 21.82
N GLU A 60 1.98 -13.96 21.73
CA GLU A 60 1.42 -13.42 20.49
C GLU A 60 2.53 -13.44 19.43
N VAL A 61 2.45 -14.38 18.49
CA VAL A 61 3.48 -14.61 17.47
C VAL A 61 3.16 -13.83 16.19
N TRP A 62 1.88 -13.57 15.91
CA TRP A 62 1.47 -12.85 14.71
C TRP A 62 0.30 -11.90 14.98
N GLY A 63 0.51 -10.60 14.77
CA GLY A 63 -0.55 -9.77 14.19
C GLY A 63 -1.53 -9.06 15.11
N VAL A 64 -1.34 -9.02 16.44
CA VAL A 64 -1.94 -7.94 17.24
C VAL A 64 -1.09 -6.69 16.97
N PRO A 65 -1.58 -5.71 16.20
CA PRO A 65 -0.73 -4.60 15.83
C PRO A 65 -0.75 -3.61 17.00
N ASP A 66 0.40 -3.39 17.64
CA ASP A 66 0.62 -2.41 18.72
C ASP A 66 0.36 -0.95 18.34
N SER A 67 -0.14 -0.72 17.12
CA SER A 67 -0.30 0.59 16.51
C SER A 67 -1.74 0.80 16.06
N TYR A 68 -2.15 2.06 15.94
CA TYR A 68 -3.53 2.46 15.65
C TYR A 68 -4.16 1.83 14.40
N SER A 69 -5.49 1.72 14.39
CA SER A 69 -6.27 1.12 13.30
C SER A 69 -6.23 1.94 12.00
N PHE A 70 -6.13 3.25 12.09
CA PHE A 70 -6.14 4.13 10.92
C PHE A 70 -4.72 4.46 10.43
N MET A 71 -4.36 4.33 9.15
CA MET A 71 -5.08 3.78 7.99
C MET A 71 -4.59 2.35 7.67
N SER A 72 -5.42 1.53 7.02
CA SER A 72 -5.04 0.15 6.68
C SER A 72 -3.88 0.13 5.67
N GLY A 73 -2.68 -0.23 6.14
CA GLY A 73 -1.49 -0.31 5.28
C GLY A 73 -1.61 -1.37 4.18
N HIS A 74 -2.37 -2.44 4.43
CA HIS A 74 -2.63 -3.49 3.43
C HIS A 74 -3.54 -2.98 2.31
N SER A 75 -4.57 -2.21 2.66
CA SER A 75 -5.47 -1.59 1.68
C SER A 75 -4.73 -0.54 0.85
N VAL A 76 -3.92 0.31 1.50
CA VAL A 76 -3.08 1.31 0.81
C VAL A 76 -2.13 0.64 -0.18
N SER A 77 -1.40 -0.38 0.26
CA SER A 77 -0.40 -1.07 -0.57
C SER A 77 -1.03 -1.81 -1.74
N GLY A 78 -2.16 -2.50 -1.50
CA GLY A 78 -2.89 -3.22 -2.55
C GLY A 78 -3.37 -2.29 -3.66
N LEU A 79 -4.00 -1.18 -3.29
CA LEU A 79 -4.56 -0.28 -4.29
C LEU A 79 -3.52 0.66 -4.93
N LEU A 80 -2.43 0.95 -4.22
CA LEU A 80 -1.26 1.56 -4.81
C LEU A 80 -0.69 0.70 -5.94
N ALA A 81 -0.47 -0.60 -5.68
CA ALA A 81 0.08 -1.50 -6.69
C ALA A 81 -0.83 -1.54 -7.92
N GLY A 82 -2.15 -1.69 -7.72
CA GLY A 82 -3.15 -1.60 -8.78
C GLY A 82 -3.02 -0.30 -9.58
N THR A 83 -2.97 0.85 -8.91
CA THR A 83 -2.86 2.17 -9.54
C THR A 83 -1.59 2.32 -10.38
N ILE A 84 -0.44 1.86 -9.89
CA ILE A 84 0.83 1.92 -10.64
C ILE A 84 0.75 1.00 -11.88
N PHE A 85 0.20 -0.21 -11.73
CA PHE A 85 0.00 -1.10 -12.89
C PHE A 85 -0.98 -0.52 -13.90
N PHE A 86 -2.04 0.16 -13.47
CA PHE A 86 -2.95 0.87 -14.37
C PHE A 86 -2.22 1.90 -15.25
N LEU A 87 -1.27 2.63 -14.67
CA LEU A 87 -0.52 3.70 -15.36
C LEU A 87 0.58 3.17 -16.29
N TYR A 88 1.19 2.03 -15.99
CA TYR A 88 2.27 1.44 -16.81
C TYR A 88 1.84 0.32 -17.76
N ASP A 89 0.87 -0.50 -17.34
CA ASP A 89 0.41 -1.70 -18.06
C ASP A 89 -1.02 -2.10 -17.64
N LYS A 90 -2.01 -1.50 -18.31
CA LYS A 90 -3.44 -1.74 -18.07
C LYS A 90 -3.84 -3.22 -18.12
N LYS A 91 -3.12 -4.09 -18.84
CA LYS A 91 -3.42 -5.53 -18.88
C LYS A 91 -3.16 -6.21 -17.55
N LYS A 92 -2.17 -5.72 -16.79
CA LYS A 92 -1.84 -6.22 -15.46
C LYS A 92 -2.62 -5.52 -14.36
N PHE A 93 -3.44 -4.53 -14.66
CA PHE A 93 -4.24 -3.84 -13.64
C PHE A 93 -5.19 -4.78 -12.90
N TRP A 94 -5.98 -5.56 -13.64
CA TRP A 94 -7.06 -6.36 -13.08
C TRP A 94 -6.62 -7.36 -12.01
N PRO A 95 -5.57 -8.19 -12.20
CA PRO A 95 -5.10 -9.09 -11.15
C PRO A 95 -4.69 -8.35 -9.87
N PHE A 96 -4.01 -7.20 -10.00
CA PHE A 96 -3.53 -6.44 -8.84
C PHE A 96 -4.66 -5.68 -8.14
N LEU A 97 -5.67 -5.21 -8.88
CA LEU A 97 -6.88 -4.64 -8.29
C LEU A 97 -7.63 -5.69 -7.46
N VAL A 98 -7.87 -6.88 -8.03
CA VAL A 98 -8.57 -7.97 -7.35
C VAL A 98 -7.80 -8.40 -6.10
N LEU A 99 -6.48 -8.59 -6.22
CA LEU A 99 -5.63 -8.91 -5.07
C LEU A 99 -5.67 -7.80 -4.00
N GLY A 100 -5.62 -6.53 -4.40
CA GLY A 100 -5.69 -5.40 -3.48
C GLY A 100 -7.03 -5.32 -2.73
N ILE A 101 -8.14 -5.60 -3.42
CA ILE A 101 -9.47 -5.69 -2.80
C ILE A 101 -9.53 -6.86 -1.83
N LEU A 102 -9.07 -8.05 -2.23
CA LEU A 102 -9.01 -9.24 -1.36
C LEU A 102 -8.13 -9.00 -0.13
N MET A 103 -7.02 -8.28 -0.27
CA MET A 103 -6.18 -7.86 0.85
C MET A 103 -6.87 -6.88 1.79
N GLY A 104 -7.75 -6.00 1.30
CA GLY A 104 -8.58 -5.14 2.14
C GLY A 104 -9.67 -5.93 2.85
N LEU A 105 -10.39 -6.79 2.12
CA LEU A 105 -11.47 -7.61 2.67
C LEU A 105 -10.97 -8.58 3.74
N SER A 106 -9.79 -9.18 3.58
CA SER A 106 -9.21 -10.05 4.62
C SER A 106 -9.02 -9.31 5.95
N ARG A 107 -8.81 -7.99 5.93
CA ARG A 107 -8.68 -7.16 7.13
C ARG A 107 -10.02 -6.84 7.80
N LEU A 108 -11.13 -6.89 7.05
CA LEU A 108 -12.48 -6.85 7.65
C LEU A 108 -12.80 -8.16 8.35
N PHE A 109 -12.52 -9.28 7.70
CA PHE A 109 -12.78 -10.61 8.29
C PHE A 109 -12.00 -10.83 9.58
N LEU A 110 -10.79 -10.28 9.67
CA LEU A 110 -9.98 -10.32 10.89
C LEU A 110 -10.35 -9.27 11.94
N LEU A 111 -11.32 -8.40 11.67
CA LEU A 111 -11.81 -7.35 12.59
C LEU A 111 -10.72 -6.42 13.14
N VAL A 112 -9.58 -6.33 12.45
CA VAL A 112 -8.44 -5.49 12.83
C VAL A 112 -8.59 -4.04 12.35
N HIS A 113 -9.49 -3.78 11.41
CA HIS A 113 -9.73 -2.48 10.78
C HIS A 113 -11.23 -2.26 10.54
N TYR A 114 -11.68 -1.01 10.67
CA TYR A 114 -13.05 -0.64 10.29
C TYR A 114 -13.20 -0.55 8.77
N PRO A 115 -14.42 -0.73 8.21
CA PRO A 115 -14.69 -0.51 6.78
C PRO A 115 -14.20 0.84 6.27
N THR A 116 -14.35 1.89 7.10
CA THR A 116 -13.87 3.24 6.80
C THR A 116 -12.35 3.31 6.65
N ASP A 117 -11.58 2.52 7.42
CA ASP A 117 -10.11 2.53 7.38
C ASP A 117 -9.58 1.91 6.08
N ILE A 118 -10.34 0.94 5.54
CA ILE A 118 -10.04 0.29 4.27
C ILE A 118 -10.39 1.19 3.10
N LEU A 119 -11.56 1.85 3.14
CA LEU A 119 -11.95 2.83 2.13
C LEU A 119 -10.97 4.02 2.09
N ALA A 120 -10.57 4.54 3.25
CA ALA A 120 -9.56 5.57 3.36
C ALA A 120 -8.20 5.08 2.82
N GLY A 121 -7.81 3.85 3.15
CA GLY A 121 -6.59 3.24 2.64
C GLY A 121 -6.61 3.10 1.11
N PHE A 122 -7.74 2.68 0.55
CA PHE A 122 -7.95 2.60 -0.90
C PHE A 122 -7.83 3.97 -1.59
N ALA A 123 -8.53 4.98 -1.08
CA ALA A 123 -8.45 6.34 -1.61
C ALA A 123 -7.01 6.88 -1.56
N PHE A 124 -6.34 6.70 -0.42
CA PHE A 124 -4.96 7.16 -0.23
C PHE A 124 -3.98 6.41 -1.14
N GLY A 125 -4.14 5.09 -1.29
CA GLY A 125 -3.33 4.27 -2.20
C GLY A 125 -3.41 4.73 -3.67
N ALA A 126 -4.60 5.13 -4.13
CA ALA A 126 -4.79 5.66 -5.48
C ALA A 126 -4.12 7.03 -5.67
N ILE A 127 -4.26 7.93 -4.69
CA ILE A 127 -3.63 9.26 -4.71
C ILE A 127 -2.11 9.12 -4.73
N MET A 128 -1.55 8.34 -3.81
CA MET A 128 -0.11 8.13 -3.70
C MET A 128 0.47 7.40 -4.89
N GLY A 129 -0.21 6.35 -5.41
CA GLY A 129 0.23 5.64 -6.61
C GLY A 129 0.36 6.56 -7.82
N THR A 130 -0.59 7.48 -7.99
CA THR A 130 -0.57 8.49 -9.05
C THR A 130 0.53 9.52 -8.81
N GLY A 131 0.66 10.06 -7.60
CA GLY A 131 1.70 11.04 -7.25
C GLY A 131 3.11 10.51 -7.44
N VAL A 132 3.38 9.28 -7.00
CA VAL A 132 4.71 8.66 -7.13
C VAL A 132 5.03 8.30 -8.58
N HIS A 133 4.04 7.94 -9.39
CA HIS A 133 4.24 7.78 -10.83
C HIS A 133 4.74 9.07 -11.48
N PHE A 134 4.10 10.22 -11.20
CA PHE A 134 4.53 11.51 -11.73
C PHE A 134 5.90 11.93 -11.19
N LEU A 135 6.16 11.72 -9.90
CA LEU A 135 7.46 11.99 -9.29
C LEU A 135 8.56 11.16 -9.95
N SER A 136 8.32 9.85 -10.13
CA SER A 136 9.27 8.95 -10.78
C SER A 136 9.53 9.34 -12.23
N ALA A 137 8.50 9.81 -12.96
CA ALA A 137 8.65 10.32 -14.31
C ALA A 137 9.45 11.64 -14.36
N TRP A 138 9.23 12.54 -13.40
CA TRP A 138 9.98 13.80 -13.26
C TRP A 138 11.46 13.55 -12.96
N ILE A 139 11.77 12.71 -11.96
CA ILE A 139 13.15 12.28 -11.66
C ILE A 139 13.80 11.64 -12.90
N GLY A 140 13.06 10.77 -13.59
CA GLY A 140 13.52 10.11 -14.81
C GLY A 140 13.94 11.09 -15.91
N LYS A 141 13.19 12.18 -16.09
CA LYS A 141 13.50 13.22 -17.08
C LYS A 141 14.71 14.08 -16.68
N ASN A 142 14.88 14.36 -15.39
CA ASN A 142 15.94 15.27 -14.92
C ASN A 142 17.29 14.58 -14.71
N PHE A 143 17.31 13.30 -14.34
CA PHE A 143 18.55 12.59 -13.96
C PHE A 143 19.01 11.53 -14.99
N TYR A 144 18.11 10.92 -15.76
CA TYR A 144 18.45 9.84 -16.71
C TYR A 144 18.41 10.26 -18.19
N ALA A 145 18.05 11.51 -18.50
CA ALA A 145 18.02 12.01 -19.88
C ALA A 145 19.19 12.92 -20.33
N PRO A 146 20.47 12.76 -19.89
CA PRO A 146 21.56 13.53 -20.49
C PRO A 146 22.18 12.88 -21.75
N GLU A 147 22.18 11.55 -21.89
CA GLU A 147 23.09 10.91 -22.87
C GLU A 147 22.52 10.82 -24.30
N SER A 148 21.23 10.50 -24.48
CA SER A 148 20.64 10.39 -25.83
C SER A 148 20.42 11.75 -26.51
N LYS A 149 20.37 12.84 -25.73
CA LYS A 149 20.26 14.20 -26.28
C LYS A 149 21.60 14.71 -26.80
N ASN A 150 22.71 14.34 -26.17
CA ASN A 150 24.05 14.73 -26.62
C ASN A 150 24.47 13.99 -27.90
N ILE A 151 24.16 12.70 -28.04
CA ILE A 151 24.51 11.94 -29.25
C ILE A 151 23.79 12.49 -30.50
N ASN A 152 22.49 12.80 -30.38
CA ASN A 152 21.74 13.41 -31.48
C ASN A 152 22.19 14.85 -31.78
N LYS A 153 22.62 15.60 -30.75
CA LYS A 153 23.13 16.96 -30.94
C LYS A 153 24.52 16.98 -31.59
N VAL A 154 25.38 16.02 -31.26
CA VAL A 154 26.67 15.82 -31.91
C VAL A 154 26.45 15.38 -33.35
N ASN A 155 25.63 14.36 -33.62
CA ASN A 155 25.37 13.89 -34.99
C ASN A 155 24.78 14.97 -35.91
N ASN A 156 23.97 15.89 -35.39
CA ASN A 156 23.45 17.05 -36.15
C ASN A 156 24.46 18.18 -36.35
N GLN A 157 25.63 18.14 -35.73
CA GLN A 157 26.70 19.13 -35.90
C GLN A 157 27.82 18.65 -36.83
N ILE A 158 27.86 17.34 -37.15
CA ILE A 158 28.85 16.71 -38.03
C ILE A 158 28.27 16.26 -39.38
N GLY A 159 26.97 16.43 -39.62
CA GLY A 159 26.31 16.25 -40.93
C GLY A 159 25.86 17.58 -41.50
#